data_AF-A0A5N9HUI8-F1
#
_entry.id   AF-A0A5N9HUI8-F1
#
_cell.length_a   1.000
_cell.length_b   1.000
_cell.length_c   1.000
_cell.angle_alpha   90.00
_cell.angle_beta   90.00
_cell.angle_gamma   90.00
#
_symmetry.space_group_name_H-M   'P 1'
#
loop_
_entity.id
_entity.type
_entity.pdbx_description
1 polymer ?
#
loop_
_entity_poly.entity_id
_entity_poly.type
_entity_poly.pdbx_seq_one_letter_code
_entity_poly.pdbx_strand_id
1 'polypeptide(L)'
;EFAAVLSNSIEKAGFPGGQSRTLNHRFDYGSLVPLTYLDPDFSLPVVLLGCCVMADIRECMAVGAAVSQAAKESGRRVGFLASTALSHRLVRGPDRWPTDDEQRRDREFIDLVCCGNIDEARAQFVAYSRAVTAEMGGRNLATFLGSLNSDTQYIGKQYGDYGQSSGSGNASFLLTESAD
;
A
#
# COMPACT_ATOMS: atom_id res chain seq x y z
N GLU A 1 5.52 6.23 20.05
CA GLU A 1 6.94 5.86 19.85
C GLU A 1 7.25 5.57 18.38
N PHE A 2 6.69 4.52 17.78
CA PHE A 2 6.96 4.18 16.36
C PHE A 2 6.69 5.34 15.38
N ALA A 3 5.57 6.06 15.54
CA ALA A 3 5.26 7.23 14.70
C ALA A 3 6.35 8.32 14.71
N ALA A 4 7.10 8.45 15.82
CA ALA A 4 8.22 9.39 15.90
C ALA A 4 9.46 8.89 15.18
N VAL A 5 9.77 7.59 15.32
CA VAL A 5 10.83 6.95 14.54
C VAL A 5 10.54 7.08 13.05
N LEU A 6 9.30 6.77 12.63
CA LEU A 6 8.86 6.90 11.25
C LEU A 6 9.01 8.32 10.71
N SER A 7 8.56 9.33 11.47
CA SER A 7 8.72 10.73 11.08
C SER A 7 10.19 11.08 10.84
N ASN A 8 11.08 10.67 11.74
CA ASN A 8 12.51 10.92 11.61
C ASN A 8 13.13 10.15 10.42
N SER A 9 12.69 8.92 10.14
CA SER A 9 13.16 8.15 8.98
C SER A 9 12.73 8.80 7.66
N ILE A 10 11.52 9.37 7.59
CA ILE A 10 11.05 10.13 6.42
C ILE A 10 11.89 11.41 6.21
N GLU A 11 12.22 12.13 7.30
CA GLU A 11 13.10 13.30 7.24
C GLU A 11 14.52 12.95 6.79
N LYS A 12 15.10 11.85 7.30
CA LYS A 12 16.39 11.32 6.85
C LYS A 12 16.39 10.96 5.36
N ALA A 13 15.25 10.53 4.82
CA ALA A 13 15.06 10.24 3.41
C ALA A 13 14.88 11.50 2.54
N GLY A 14 14.90 12.70 3.14
CA GLY A 14 14.83 13.98 2.44
C GLY A 14 13.41 14.53 2.25
N PHE A 15 12.40 13.95 2.92
CA PHE A 15 11.01 14.37 2.81
C PHE A 15 10.51 15.04 4.09
N PRO A 16 9.55 15.98 4.01
CA PRO A 16 8.94 16.56 5.20
C PRO A 16 8.26 15.47 6.06
N GLY A 17 8.77 15.25 7.26
CA GLY A 17 8.13 14.45 8.30
C GLY A 17 7.24 15.30 9.19
N GLY A 18 6.31 14.66 9.88
CA GLY A 18 5.46 15.33 10.87
C GLY A 18 4.52 14.38 11.57
N GLN A 19 4.19 14.72 12.81
CA GLN A 19 3.17 14.02 13.59
C GLN A 19 2.00 14.95 13.85
N SER A 20 0.81 14.50 13.49
CA SER A 20 -0.41 15.15 13.95
C SER A 20 -0.59 14.89 15.45
N ARG A 21 -0.64 15.96 16.25
CA ARG A 21 -0.91 15.91 17.70
C ARG A 21 -2.28 16.48 18.06
N THR A 22 -3.14 16.65 17.06
CA THR A 22 -4.49 17.20 17.29
C THR A 22 -5.35 16.19 18.05
N LEU A 23 -5.93 16.63 19.17
CA LEU A 23 -6.86 15.83 19.97
C LEU A 23 -8.17 15.52 19.22
N ASN A 24 -8.46 16.28 18.17
CA ASN A 24 -9.67 16.12 17.35
C ASN A 24 -9.44 15.23 16.13
N HIS A 25 -8.32 14.50 16.06
CA HIS A 25 -8.07 13.60 14.94
C HIS A 25 -9.14 12.51 14.89
N ARG A 26 -9.65 12.25 13.69
CA ARG A 26 -10.56 11.15 13.38
C ARG A 26 -9.92 10.33 12.27
N PHE A 27 -10.03 9.02 12.38
CA PHE A 27 -9.64 8.13 11.30
C PHE A 27 -10.48 8.46 10.07
N ASP A 28 -9.85 8.55 8.91
CA ASP A 28 -10.59 8.55 7.66
C ASP A 28 -11.20 7.16 7.45
N TYR A 29 -12.29 7.09 6.69
CA TYR A 29 -12.99 5.84 6.45
C TYR A 29 -12.12 4.83 5.68
N GLY A 30 -11.21 5.30 4.82
CA GLY A 30 -10.30 4.47 4.03
C GLY A 30 -9.31 3.72 4.91
N SER A 31 -8.91 4.31 6.03
CA SER A 31 -8.11 3.63 7.07
C SER A 31 -8.97 2.78 7.99
N LEU A 32 -10.15 3.27 8.42
CA LEU A 32 -10.97 2.58 9.42
C LEU A 32 -11.57 1.27 8.91
N VAL A 33 -12.17 1.29 7.71
CA VAL A 33 -12.89 0.13 7.15
C VAL A 33 -12.01 -1.12 7.06
N PRO A 34 -10.82 -1.12 6.42
CA PRO A 34 -10.01 -2.33 6.36
C PRO A 34 -9.55 -2.81 7.73
N LEU A 35 -9.25 -1.89 8.67
CA LEU A 35 -8.87 -2.26 10.03
C LEU A 35 -10.01 -2.96 10.76
N THR A 36 -11.26 -2.54 10.59
CA THR A 36 -12.41 -3.24 11.20
C THR A 36 -12.62 -4.67 10.68
N TYR A 37 -12.15 -4.98 9.47
CA TYR A 37 -12.18 -6.36 8.95
C TYR A 37 -10.96 -7.19 9.38
N LEU A 38 -9.79 -6.55 9.51
CA LEU A 38 -8.53 -7.25 9.81
C LEU A 38 -8.29 -7.46 11.31
N ASP A 39 -8.66 -6.49 12.13
CA ASP A 39 -8.49 -6.48 13.60
C ASP A 39 -9.70 -5.77 14.25
N PRO A 40 -10.88 -6.42 14.31
CA PRO A 40 -12.12 -5.79 14.78
C PRO A 40 -12.05 -5.25 16.22
N ASP A 41 -11.20 -5.86 17.05
CA ASP A 41 -11.01 -5.47 18.46
C ASP A 41 -9.93 -4.39 18.63
N PHE A 42 -9.27 -3.97 17.54
CA PHE A 42 -8.12 -3.05 17.56
C PHE A 42 -7.06 -3.49 18.58
N SER A 43 -6.73 -4.78 18.57
CA SER A 43 -5.76 -5.40 19.45
C SER A 43 -4.31 -4.94 19.17
N LEU A 44 -4.03 -4.45 17.96
CA LEU A 44 -2.71 -3.97 17.54
C LEU A 44 -2.62 -2.44 17.52
N PRO A 45 -1.49 -1.84 17.96
CA PRO A 45 -1.26 -0.41 17.77
C PRO A 45 -1.19 -0.04 16.28
N VAL A 46 -1.98 0.96 15.87
CA VAL A 46 -2.03 1.46 14.50
C VAL A 46 -1.32 2.81 14.37
N VAL A 47 -0.53 2.98 13.30
CA VAL A 47 0.05 4.26 12.89
C VAL A 47 -0.43 4.59 11.50
N LEU A 48 -1.19 5.68 11.36
CA LEU A 48 -1.64 6.17 10.06
C LEU A 48 -0.53 6.96 9.38
N LEU A 49 -0.27 6.61 8.12
CA LEU A 49 0.65 7.33 7.24
C LEU A 49 -0.16 8.15 6.24
N GLY A 50 0.04 9.46 6.23
CA GLY A 50 -0.64 10.34 5.28
C GLY A 50 -0.13 10.12 3.85
N CYS A 51 -1.05 10.11 2.88
CA CYS A 51 -0.70 10.12 1.46
C CYS A 51 -0.53 11.57 0.97
N CYS A 52 0.70 11.97 0.64
CA CYS A 52 0.97 13.28 0.05
C CYS A 52 0.48 13.32 -1.41
N VAL A 53 -0.58 14.09 -1.68
CA VAL A 53 -1.18 14.19 -3.02
C VAL A 53 -0.26 14.81 -4.08
N MET A 54 0.75 15.57 -3.65
CA MET A 54 1.74 16.17 -4.54
C MET A 54 2.93 15.24 -4.84
N ALA A 55 3.06 14.13 -4.09
CA ALA A 55 4.18 13.23 -4.27
C ALA A 55 4.09 12.47 -5.61
N ASP A 56 5.23 12.25 -6.26
CA ASP A 56 5.37 11.32 -7.38
C ASP A 56 5.53 9.86 -6.89
N ILE A 57 5.48 8.91 -7.82
CA ILE A 57 5.61 7.47 -7.49
C ILE A 57 6.96 7.13 -6.84
N ARG A 58 8.05 7.79 -7.26
CA ARG A 58 9.39 7.53 -6.72
C ARG A 58 9.52 8.07 -5.31
N GLU A 59 8.97 9.26 -5.04
CA GLU A 59 8.87 9.82 -3.70
C GLU A 59 8.05 8.90 -2.78
N CYS A 60 6.94 8.36 -3.27
CA CYS A 60 6.13 7.39 -2.51
C CYS A 60 6.92 6.10 -2.21
N MET A 61 7.69 5.58 -3.17
CA MET A 61 8.56 4.42 -2.94
C MET A 61 9.68 4.73 -1.92
N ALA A 62 10.26 5.92 -1.98
CA ALA A 62 11.30 6.34 -1.03
C ALA A 62 10.74 6.50 0.40
N VAL A 63 9.51 7.01 0.54
CA VAL A 63 8.79 7.00 1.83
C VAL A 63 8.52 5.57 2.29
N GLY A 64 8.16 4.66 1.38
CA GLY A 64 8.04 3.22 1.69
C GLY A 64 9.33 2.64 2.27
N ALA A 65 10.47 2.94 1.65
CA ALA A 65 11.78 2.51 2.15
C ALA A 65 12.07 3.10 3.56
N ALA A 66 11.64 4.34 3.81
CA ALA A 66 11.73 4.94 5.14
C ALA A 66 10.87 4.21 6.19
N VAL A 67 9.73 3.61 5.80
CA VAL A 67 8.94 2.75 6.70
C VAL A 67 9.71 1.49 7.08
N SER A 68 10.34 0.81 6.11
CA SER A 68 11.20 -0.36 6.36
C SER A 68 12.36 0.00 7.30
N GLN A 69 12.99 1.16 7.06
CA GLN A 69 14.06 1.66 7.93
C GLN A 69 13.56 1.95 9.35
N ALA A 70 12.38 2.56 9.51
CA ALA A 70 11.80 2.82 10.82
C ALA A 70 11.46 1.53 11.58
N ALA A 71 10.97 0.50 10.89
CA ALA A 71 10.75 -0.83 11.47
C ALA A 71 12.05 -1.41 12.03
N LYS A 72 13.13 -1.36 11.24
CA LYS A 72 14.48 -1.80 11.67
C LYS A 72 15.01 -0.99 12.85
N GLU A 73 14.97 0.34 12.78
CA GLU A 73 15.46 1.24 13.84
C GLU A 73 14.69 1.08 15.16
N SER A 74 13.39 0.79 15.09
CA SER A 74 12.56 0.61 16.28
C SER A 74 12.64 -0.80 16.90
N GLY A 75 13.21 -1.78 16.20
CA GLY A 75 13.22 -3.19 16.61
C GLY A 75 11.83 -3.81 16.72
N ARG A 76 10.80 -3.20 16.11
CA ARG A 76 9.41 -3.67 16.15
C ARG A 76 9.13 -4.59 14.95
N ARG A 77 8.26 -5.58 15.15
CA ARG A 77 7.62 -6.32 14.05
C ARG A 77 6.48 -5.46 13.51
N VAL A 78 6.60 -5.00 12.27
CA VAL A 78 5.67 -4.05 11.65
C VAL A 78 5.04 -4.70 10.42
N GLY A 79 3.71 -4.66 10.34
CA GLY A 79 2.98 -4.91 9.09
C GLY A 79 2.68 -3.59 8.40
N PHE A 80 2.86 -3.53 7.08
CA PHE A 80 2.40 -2.41 6.26
C PHE A 80 1.07 -2.76 5.59
N LEU A 81 0.08 -1.89 5.71
CA LEU A 81 -1.23 -2.05 5.08
C LEU A 81 -1.44 -0.93 4.05
N ALA A 82 -1.46 -1.28 2.76
CA ALA A 82 -1.94 -0.39 1.71
C ALA A 82 -3.46 -0.54 1.58
N SER A 83 -4.20 0.42 2.13
CA SER A 83 -5.65 0.54 1.87
C SER A 83 -5.87 1.27 0.55
N THR A 84 -6.16 0.52 -0.51
CA THR A 84 -6.33 1.03 -1.87
C THR A 84 -6.91 -0.06 -2.78
N ALA A 85 -7.73 0.33 -3.74
CA ALA A 85 -8.05 -0.44 -4.92
C ALA A 85 -6.88 -0.43 -5.91
N LEU A 86 -6.97 -1.33 -6.89
CA LEU A 86 -6.02 -1.51 -7.99
C LEU A 86 -6.43 -0.58 -9.15
N SER A 87 -7.07 -1.13 -10.20
CA SER A 87 -7.74 -0.32 -11.23
C SER A 87 -8.77 0.61 -10.60
N HIS A 88 -8.82 1.89 -11.00
CA HIS A 88 -9.67 2.86 -10.32
C HIS A 88 -10.24 3.94 -11.25
N ARG A 89 -10.69 3.53 -12.44
CA ARG A 89 -11.52 4.38 -13.30
C ARG A 89 -12.98 4.33 -12.83
N LEU A 90 -13.30 5.17 -11.85
CA LEU A 90 -14.63 5.18 -11.24
C LEU A 90 -15.74 5.51 -12.23
N VAL A 91 -16.80 4.72 -12.18
CA VAL A 91 -18.06 4.91 -12.90
C VAL A 91 -19.24 4.78 -11.94
N ARG A 92 -20.42 5.28 -12.32
CA ARG A 92 -21.61 5.17 -11.48
C ARG A 92 -22.19 3.75 -11.55
N GLY A 93 -22.33 3.11 -10.40
CA GLY A 93 -23.01 1.82 -10.22
C GLY A 93 -22.11 0.81 -9.51
N PRO A 94 -22.47 0.33 -8.31
CA PRO A 94 -21.60 -0.54 -7.51
C PRO A 94 -21.39 -1.93 -8.11
N ASP A 95 -22.14 -2.29 -9.15
CA ASP A 95 -22.07 -3.53 -9.94
C ASP A 95 -21.09 -3.44 -11.14
N ARG A 96 -20.54 -2.26 -11.42
CA ARG A 96 -19.71 -1.99 -12.60
C ARG A 96 -18.29 -2.49 -12.46
N TRP A 97 -17.90 -3.40 -13.32
CA TRP A 97 -16.54 -3.91 -13.40
C TRP A 97 -15.57 -2.92 -14.08
N PRO A 98 -14.27 -2.93 -13.71
CA PRO A 98 -13.22 -2.41 -14.57
C PRO A 98 -13.19 -3.19 -15.89
N THR A 99 -12.57 -2.60 -16.92
CA THR A 99 -12.46 -3.24 -18.24
C THR A 99 -11.68 -4.56 -18.16
N ASP A 100 -11.87 -5.46 -19.13
CA ASP A 100 -11.15 -6.74 -19.14
C ASP A 100 -9.62 -6.56 -19.17
N ASP A 101 -9.14 -5.51 -19.86
CA ASP A 101 -7.72 -5.17 -19.90
C ASP A 101 -7.20 -4.71 -18.52
N GLU A 102 -7.96 -3.88 -17.82
CA GLU A 102 -7.66 -3.44 -16.45
C GLU A 102 -7.63 -4.61 -15.48
N GLN A 103 -8.63 -5.49 -15.53
CA GLN A 103 -8.65 -6.68 -14.68
C GLN A 103 -7.47 -7.62 -14.97
N ARG A 104 -7.10 -7.80 -16.24
CA ARG A 104 -5.94 -8.61 -16.63
C ARG A 104 -4.66 -8.01 -16.05
N ARG A 105 -4.45 -6.70 -16.18
CA ARG A 105 -3.28 -6.00 -15.63
C ARG A 105 -3.23 -6.06 -14.11
N ASP A 106 -4.37 -5.94 -13.45
CA ASP A 106 -4.44 -6.09 -11.98
C ASP A 106 -4.00 -7.48 -11.54
N ARG A 107 -4.48 -8.53 -12.21
CA ARG A 107 -4.07 -9.92 -11.94
C ARG A 107 -2.59 -10.13 -12.21
N GLU A 108 -2.07 -9.63 -13.34
CA GLU A 108 -0.64 -9.68 -13.65
C GLU A 108 0.22 -8.98 -12.58
N PHE A 109 -0.24 -7.81 -12.09
CA PHE A 109 0.45 -7.11 -11.00
C PHE A 109 0.40 -7.90 -9.68
N ILE A 110 -0.77 -8.43 -9.30
CA ILE A 110 -0.91 -9.27 -8.09
C ILE A 110 0.00 -10.50 -8.18
N ASP A 111 0.00 -11.20 -9.32
CA ASP A 111 0.82 -12.40 -9.54
C ASP A 111 2.31 -12.08 -9.46
N LEU A 112 2.73 -10.97 -10.09
CA LEU A 112 4.12 -10.52 -10.07
C LEU A 112 4.59 -10.25 -8.63
N VAL A 113 3.76 -9.53 -7.86
CA VAL A 113 4.04 -9.20 -6.47
C VAL A 113 3.99 -10.45 -5.58
N CYS A 114 2.98 -11.32 -5.72
CA CYS A 114 2.83 -12.53 -4.91
C CYS A 114 3.88 -13.59 -5.20
N CYS A 115 4.47 -13.61 -6.40
CA CYS A 115 5.62 -14.44 -6.73
C CYS A 115 6.95 -13.90 -6.15
N GLY A 116 6.93 -12.77 -5.42
CA GLY A 116 8.13 -12.17 -4.85
C GLY A 116 9.00 -11.40 -5.84
N ASN A 117 8.52 -11.15 -7.07
CA ASN A 117 9.26 -10.42 -8.11
C ASN A 117 9.19 -8.89 -7.87
N ILE A 118 9.67 -8.45 -6.71
CA ILE A 118 9.46 -7.09 -6.20
C ILE A 118 10.17 -6.04 -7.07
N ASP A 119 11.39 -6.31 -7.52
CA ASP A 119 12.14 -5.35 -8.35
C ASP A 119 11.51 -5.16 -9.72
N GLU A 120 11.00 -6.23 -10.32
CA GLU A 120 10.23 -6.16 -11.56
C GLU A 120 8.92 -5.38 -11.35
N ALA A 121 8.21 -5.66 -10.25
CA ALA A 121 6.98 -4.94 -9.91
C ALA A 121 7.23 -3.43 -9.78
N ARG A 122 8.33 -3.03 -9.13
CA ARG A 122 8.73 -1.61 -9.01
C ARG A 122 9.07 -0.99 -10.36
N ALA A 123 9.85 -1.70 -11.19
CA ALA A 123 10.26 -1.22 -12.50
C ALA A 123 9.07 -0.92 -13.42
N GLN A 124 8.04 -1.79 -13.38
CA GLN A 124 6.85 -1.65 -14.22
C GLN A 124 5.76 -0.76 -13.60
N PHE A 125 5.84 -0.45 -12.30
CA PHE A 125 4.72 0.13 -11.54
C PHE A 125 4.20 1.45 -12.11
N VAL A 126 5.08 2.32 -12.60
CA VAL A 126 4.67 3.62 -13.19
C VAL A 126 3.79 3.40 -14.43
N ALA A 127 4.15 2.42 -15.28
CA ALA A 127 3.37 2.10 -16.47
C ALA A 127 2.03 1.45 -16.10
N TYR A 128 2.05 0.50 -15.15
CA TYR A 128 0.85 -0.13 -14.61
C TYR A 128 -0.13 0.90 -14.04
N SER A 129 0.33 1.75 -13.11
CA SER A 129 -0.50 2.77 -12.44
C SER A 129 -1.21 3.69 -13.44
N ARG A 130 -0.51 4.10 -14.50
CA ARG A 130 -1.09 4.91 -15.58
C ARG A 130 -2.13 4.14 -16.40
N ALA A 131 -1.82 2.90 -16.77
CA ALA A 131 -2.70 2.09 -17.62
C ALA A 131 -4.06 1.84 -16.95
N VAL A 132 -4.06 1.57 -15.64
CA VAL A 132 -5.28 1.23 -14.90
C VAL A 132 -5.93 2.40 -14.17
N THR A 133 -5.36 3.61 -14.32
CA THR A 133 -5.80 4.79 -13.56
C THR A 133 -5.86 4.46 -12.06
N ALA A 134 -4.74 3.96 -11.51
CA ALA A 134 -4.71 3.40 -10.16
C ALA A 134 -5.22 4.40 -9.11
N GLU A 135 -5.82 3.89 -8.03
CA GLU A 135 -6.38 4.73 -6.98
C GLU A 135 -5.31 5.66 -6.39
N MET A 136 -5.67 6.93 -6.18
CA MET A 136 -4.74 7.98 -5.76
C MET A 136 -3.50 8.10 -6.65
N GLY A 137 -3.59 7.70 -7.92
CA GLY A 137 -2.45 7.65 -8.86
C GLY A 137 -1.44 6.56 -8.53
N GLY A 138 -1.81 5.55 -7.75
CA GLY A 138 -0.95 4.43 -7.33
C GLY A 138 -0.03 4.75 -6.15
N ARG A 139 -0.22 5.88 -5.45
CA ARG A 139 0.67 6.32 -4.36
C ARG A 139 0.73 5.33 -3.20
N ASN A 140 -0.41 4.82 -2.76
CA ASN A 140 -0.47 3.85 -1.65
C ASN A 140 0.26 2.54 -2.00
N LEU A 141 0.05 2.03 -3.22
CA LEU A 141 0.74 0.84 -3.74
C LEU A 141 2.24 1.10 -3.95
N ALA A 142 2.64 2.29 -4.40
CA ALA A 142 4.05 2.66 -4.52
C ALA A 142 4.76 2.68 -3.16
N THR A 143 4.11 3.22 -2.12
CA THR A 143 4.63 3.18 -0.76
C THR A 143 4.71 1.76 -0.23
N PHE A 144 3.72 0.91 -0.52
CA PHE A 144 3.80 -0.52 -0.22
C PHE A 144 4.99 -1.19 -0.89
N LEU A 145 5.15 -1.05 -2.22
CA LEU A 145 6.29 -1.61 -2.95
C LEU A 145 7.62 -1.07 -2.44
N GLY A 146 7.69 0.20 -2.04
CA GLY A 146 8.87 0.79 -1.42
C GLY A 146 9.22 0.21 -0.05
N SER A 147 8.24 -0.28 0.70
CA SER A 147 8.44 -0.86 2.04
C SER A 147 9.04 -2.27 2.03
N LEU A 148 8.99 -2.96 0.89
CA LEU A 148 9.59 -4.28 0.71
C LEU A 148 11.12 -4.15 0.53
N ASN A 149 11.92 -5.18 0.83
CA ASN A 149 13.37 -5.14 0.61
C ASN A 149 13.77 -6.01 -0.59
N SER A 150 14.66 -5.55 -1.48
CA SER A 150 15.10 -6.35 -2.64
C SER A 150 15.89 -7.60 -2.24
N ASP A 151 16.60 -7.55 -1.11
CA ASP A 151 17.40 -8.66 -0.60
C ASP A 151 16.56 -9.68 0.21
N THR A 152 15.25 -9.49 0.29
CA THR A 152 14.33 -10.36 1.04
C THR A 152 13.47 -11.16 0.07
N GLN A 153 13.45 -12.47 0.24
CA GLN A 153 12.53 -13.34 -0.48
C GLN A 153 11.13 -13.21 0.12
N TYR A 154 10.16 -12.82 -0.70
CA TYR A 154 8.75 -12.74 -0.30
C TYR A 154 7.93 -13.80 -1.00
N ILE A 155 6.95 -14.34 -0.27
CA ILE A 155 5.87 -15.15 -0.84
C ILE A 155 4.54 -14.46 -0.53
N GLY A 156 3.67 -14.39 -1.54
CA GLY A 156 2.37 -13.77 -1.40
C GLY A 156 1.21 -14.72 -1.67
N LYS A 157 0.05 -14.33 -1.15
CA LYS A 157 -1.21 -15.03 -1.33
C LYS A 157 -2.36 -14.04 -1.41
N GLN A 158 -3.21 -14.21 -2.42
CA GLN A 158 -4.51 -13.56 -2.48
C GLN A 158 -5.55 -14.30 -1.62
N TYR A 159 -6.38 -13.54 -0.93
CA TYR A 159 -7.51 -14.00 -0.14
C TYR A 159 -8.82 -13.58 -0.80
N GLY A 160 -9.67 -14.57 -1.07
CA GLY A 160 -10.92 -14.37 -1.79
C GLY A 160 -10.71 -14.05 -3.27
N ASP A 161 -11.83 -13.83 -3.95
CA ASP A 161 -11.84 -13.54 -5.38
C ASP A 161 -11.53 -12.06 -5.65
N TYR A 162 -11.03 -11.79 -6.85
CA TYR A 162 -10.96 -10.42 -7.36
C TYR A 162 -12.37 -9.88 -7.55
N GLY A 163 -12.65 -8.71 -6.98
CA GLY A 163 -13.96 -8.08 -6.96
C GLY A 163 -13.97 -6.71 -7.61
N GLN A 164 -15.19 -6.20 -7.84
CA GLN A 164 -15.39 -4.85 -8.36
C GLN A 164 -16.16 -3.97 -7.39
N SER A 165 -16.00 -2.66 -7.53
CA SER A 165 -16.90 -1.67 -6.98
C SER A 165 -16.87 -0.40 -7.80
N SER A 166 -17.95 -0.06 -8.51
CA SER A 166 -18.06 1.22 -9.21
C SER A 166 -16.94 1.48 -10.22
N GLY A 167 -16.52 0.47 -10.96
CA GLY A 167 -15.45 0.51 -11.95
C GLY A 167 -14.05 0.26 -11.38
N SER A 168 -13.90 0.10 -10.06
CA SER A 168 -12.61 -0.23 -9.46
C SER A 168 -12.38 -1.74 -9.38
N GLY A 169 -11.10 -2.12 -9.43
CA GLY A 169 -10.60 -3.47 -9.20
C GLY A 169 -10.12 -3.65 -7.78
N ASN A 170 -10.59 -4.68 -7.08
CA ASN A 170 -10.32 -4.87 -5.66
C ASN A 170 -9.85 -6.29 -5.40
N ALA A 171 -8.78 -6.43 -4.62
CA ALA A 171 -8.28 -7.70 -4.15
C ALA A 171 -7.65 -7.52 -2.76
N SER A 172 -7.68 -8.59 -1.95
CA SER A 172 -6.94 -8.65 -0.70
C SER A 172 -5.79 -9.63 -0.88
N PHE A 173 -4.55 -9.17 -0.76
CA PHE A 173 -3.38 -10.04 -0.83
C PHE A 173 -2.39 -9.69 0.28
N LEU A 174 -1.69 -10.71 0.76
CA LEU A 174 -0.67 -10.61 1.78
C LEU A 174 0.67 -11.03 1.18
N LEU A 175 1.74 -10.33 1.55
CA LEU A 175 3.11 -10.75 1.33
C LEU A 175 3.76 -10.97 2.68
N THR A 176 4.47 -12.08 2.81
CA THR A 176 5.31 -12.39 3.98
C THR A 176 6.71 -12.77 3.50
N GLU A 177 7.70 -12.56 4.37
CA GLU A 177 9.02 -13.12 4.14
C GLU A 177 8.89 -14.65 4.02
N SER A 178 9.61 -15.25 3.06
CA SER A 178 9.69 -16.70 2.97
C SER A 178 10.40 -17.21 4.22
N ALA A 179 9.81 -18.18 4.91
CA ALA A 179 10.58 -18.97 5.85
C ALA A 179 11.55 -19.84 5.02
N ASP A 180 12.84 -19.81 5.36
CA ASP A 180 13.82 -20.76 4.84
C ASP A 180 13.44 -22.22 5.21
#